data_AF-A0A7X8UG92-F1
#
_entry.id   AF-A0A7X8UG92-F1
#
_cell.length_a   1.000
_cell.length_b   1.000
_cell.length_c   1.000
_cell.angle_alpha   90.00
_cell.angle_beta   90.00
_cell.angle_gamma   90.00
#
_symmetry.space_group_name_H-M   'P 1'
#
loop_
_entity.id
_entity.type
_entity.pdbx_description
1 polymer ?
#
loop_
_entity_poly.entity_id
_entity_poly.type
_entity_poly.pdbx_seq_one_letter_code
_entity_poly.pdbx_strand_id
1 'polypeptide(L)' 'MTCEGNLSIEYPDGQVLPGVPYDPRSLHFPGWFRCPDCNVAPGGRHHANCDQEVCPRCGGQLISCSCFDPPEQIDPITRE' A
#
# COMPACT_ATOMS: atom_id res chain seq x y z
N MET A 1 13.92 -10.87 -14.96
CA MET A 1 13.58 -10.50 -13.58
C MET A 1 12.18 -9.93 -13.61
N THR A 2 11.16 -10.76 -13.45
CA THR A 2 9.76 -10.31 -13.39
C THR A 2 9.42 -10.14 -11.92
N CYS A 3 9.08 -8.93 -11.50
CA CYS A 3 8.63 -8.68 -10.14
C CYS A 3 7.33 -9.48 -9.92
N GLU A 4 7.25 -10.26 -8.84
CA GLU A 4 6.04 -10.99 -8.47
C GLU A 4 5.04 -10.01 -7.82
N GLY A 5 3.78 -10.05 -8.25
CA GLY A 5 2.77 -9.13 -7.76
C GLY A 5 2.39 -9.43 -6.31
N ASN A 6 2.23 -8.39 -5.50
CA ASN A 6 1.69 -8.44 -4.15
C ASN A 6 0.18 -8.67 -4.22
N LEU A 7 -0.22 -9.94 -4.22
CA LEU A 7 -1.61 -10.35 -4.41
C LEU A 7 -2.46 -10.12 -3.15
N SER A 8 -1.85 -10.18 -1.96
CA SER A 8 -2.55 -10.16 -0.68
C SER A 8 -1.75 -9.42 0.40
N ILE A 9 -2.44 -8.56 1.14
CA ILE A 9 -1.92 -7.84 2.30
C ILE A 9 -2.58 -8.43 3.55
N GLU A 10 -1.76 -8.92 4.46
CA GLU A 10 -2.19 -9.40 5.78
C GLU A 10 -1.99 -8.29 6.82
N TYR A 11 -3.03 -8.03 7.62
CA TYR A 11 -3.03 -7.01 8.67
C TYR A 11 -2.87 -7.64 10.07
N PRO A 12 -2.45 -6.86 11.08
CA PRO A 12 -2.25 -7.38 12.44
C PRO A 12 -3.49 -7.99 13.10
N ASP A 13 -4.68 -7.61 12.66
CA ASP A 13 -5.96 -8.16 13.12
C ASP A 13 -6.33 -9.50 12.45
N GLY A 14 -5.44 -10.05 11.61
CA GLY A 14 -5.64 -11.28 10.86
C GLY A 14 -6.48 -11.10 9.59
N GLN A 15 -6.93 -9.88 9.26
CA GLN A 15 -7.61 -9.64 8.01
C GLN A 15 -6.62 -9.74 6.83
N VAL A 16 -7.05 -10.40 5.75
CA VAL A 16 -6.30 -10.43 4.49
C VAL A 16 -7.13 -9.75 3.41
N LEU A 17 -6.58 -8.71 2.79
CA LEU A 17 -7.21 -7.99 1.69
C LEU A 17 -6.39 -8.16 0.40
N PRO A 18 -7.03 -8.18 -0.78
CA PRO A 18 -6.30 -8.22 -2.04
C PRO A 18 -5.51 -6.92 -2.24
N GLY A 19 -4.34 -7.03 -2.89
CA GLY A 19 -3.61 -5.86 -3.34
C GLY A 19 -4.46 -4.96 -4.24
N VAL A 20 -4.17 -3.66 -4.25
CA VAL A 20 -4.85 -2.72 -5.15
C VAL A 20 -4.18 -2.77 -6.53
N PRO A 21 -4.93 -2.98 -7.62
CA PRO A 21 -4.37 -2.88 -8.97
C PRO A 21 -3.85 -1.48 -9.26
N TYR A 22 -2.78 -1.39 -10.04
CA TYR A 22 -2.27 -0.11 -10.53
C TYR A 22 -3.31 0.60 -11.42
N ASP A 23 -3.71 1.81 -11.04
CA ASP A 23 -4.53 2.73 -11.85
C ASP A 23 -3.68 3.96 -12.19
N PRO A 24 -3.26 4.18 -13.45
CA PRO A 24 -2.46 5.35 -13.82
C PRO A 24 -3.16 6.69 -13.55
N ARG A 25 -4.49 6.70 -13.36
CA ARG A 25 -5.26 7.91 -13.02
C ARG A 25 -5.06 8.35 -11.57
N SER A 26 -4.45 7.53 -10.70
CA SER A 26 -4.09 7.94 -9.34
C SER A 26 -2.83 8.81 -9.30
N LEU A 27 -2.06 8.85 -10.39
CA LEU A 27 -0.84 9.65 -10.47
C LEU A 27 -1.16 11.12 -10.79
N HIS A 28 -0.49 12.03 -10.09
CA HIS A 28 -0.60 13.48 -10.35
C HIS A 28 0.09 13.92 -11.66
N PHE A 29 0.91 13.07 -12.29
CA PHE A 29 1.61 13.35 -13.55
C PHE A 29 1.09 12.45 -14.69
N PRO A 30 0.20 12.94 -15.57
CA PRO A 30 -0.52 12.14 -16.58
C PRO A 30 0.31 11.64 -17.78
N GLY A 31 1.63 11.43 -17.62
CA GLY A 31 2.53 10.96 -18.69
C GLY A 31 2.91 9.47 -18.64
N TRP A 32 2.61 8.79 -17.52
CA TRP A 32 3.12 7.45 -17.25
C TRP A 32 2.00 6.41 -17.38
N PHE A 33 2.04 5.61 -18.45
CA PHE A 33 1.09 4.50 -18.64
C PHE A 33 1.43 3.29 -17.75
N ARG A 34 2.68 3.17 -17.31
CA ARG A 34 3.15 2.14 -16.38
C ARG A 34 3.60 2.82 -15.10
N CYS A 35 3.58 2.08 -13.99
CA CYS A 35 4.11 2.59 -12.73
C CYS A 35 5.57 3.04 -12.93
N PRO A 36 5.94 4.28 -12.53
CA PRO A 36 7.30 4.79 -12.69
C PRO A 36 8.34 4.00 -11.89
N ASP A 37 7.92 3.37 -10.77
CA ASP A 37 8.84 2.71 -9.84
C ASP A 37 9.05 1.22 -10.17
N CYS A 38 7.98 0.50 -10.50
CA CYS A 38 8.03 -0.96 -10.75
C CYS A 38 7.65 -1.39 -12.17
N ASN A 39 7.29 -0.44 -13.04
CA ASN A 39 6.95 -0.65 -14.45
C ASN A 39 5.73 -1.59 -14.70
N VAL A 40 4.92 -1.86 -13.68
CA VAL A 40 3.69 -2.64 -13.82
C VAL A 40 2.70 -1.93 -14.76
N ALA A 41 2.01 -2.71 -15.59
CA ALA A 41 0.97 -2.19 -16.48
C ALA A 41 -0.33 -1.90 -15.70
N PRO A 42 -1.23 -1.04 -16.23
CA PRO A 42 -2.53 -0.78 -15.62
C PRO A 42 -3.30 -2.07 -15.37
N GLY A 43 -3.93 -2.18 -14.21
CA GLY A 43 -4.63 -3.38 -13.74
C GLY A 43 -3.72 -4.47 -13.15
N GLY A 44 -2.40 -4.40 -13.35
CA GLY A 44 -1.46 -5.30 -12.70
C GLY A 44 -1.30 -4.99 -11.20
N ARG A 45 -0.72 -5.94 -10.45
CA ARG A 45 -0.35 -5.73 -9.04
C ARG A 45 1.09 -5.28 -8.94
N HIS A 46 1.32 -4.23 -8.17
CA HIS A 46 2.67 -3.87 -7.73
C HIS A 46 3.27 -5.03 -6.95
N HIS A 47 4.59 -5.20 -6.96
CA HIS A 47 5.27 -6.07 -6.00
C HIS A 47 5.30 -5.41 -4.62
N ALA A 48 5.55 -6.21 -3.58
CA ALA A 48 5.66 -5.70 -2.23
C ALA A 48 6.75 -4.62 -2.15
N ASN A 49 6.47 -3.57 -1.38
CA ASN A 49 7.36 -2.42 -1.14
C ASN A 49 7.55 -1.49 -2.35
N CYS A 50 6.64 -1.48 -3.32
CA CYS A 50 6.65 -0.43 -4.34
C CYS A 50 6.06 0.86 -3.76
N ASP A 51 6.71 2.01 -3.99
CA ASP A 51 6.29 3.30 -3.42
C ASP A 51 4.91 3.77 -3.92
N GLN A 52 4.43 3.24 -5.05
CA GLN A 52 3.07 3.49 -5.56
C GLN A 52 2.01 2.49 -5.05
N GLU A 53 2.38 1.51 -4.20
CA GLU A 53 1.37 0.61 -3.62
C GLU A 53 0.37 1.37 -2.76
N VAL A 54 -0.90 1.03 -2.95
CA VAL A 54 -2.02 1.62 -2.21
C VAL A 54 -2.51 0.61 -1.17
N CYS A 55 -2.69 1.07 0.07
CA CYS A 55 -3.30 0.30 1.13
C CYS A 55 -4.78 0.04 0.81
N PRO A 56 -5.23 -1.23 0.70
CA PRO A 56 -6.64 -1.54 0.42
C PRO A 56 -7.58 -1.15 1.57
N ARG A 57 -7.07 -0.96 2.78
CA ARG A 57 -7.88 -0.58 3.96
C ARG A 57 -8.16 0.92 4.04
N CYS A 58 -7.15 1.78 3.82
CA CYS A 58 -7.29 3.24 4.00
C CYS A 58 -7.13 4.05 2.72
N GLY A 59 -6.68 3.46 1.61
CA GLY A 59 -6.42 4.18 0.36
C GLY A 59 -5.16 5.03 0.34
N GLY A 60 -4.40 5.09 1.45
CA GLY A 60 -3.09 5.74 1.51
C GLY A 60 -1.97 4.89 0.92
N GLN A 61 -0.74 5.37 0.97
CA GLN A 61 0.43 4.61 0.54
C GLN A 61 0.67 3.41 1.47
N LEU A 62 0.86 2.21 0.91
CA LEU A 62 0.96 0.97 1.68
C LEU A 62 2.20 0.95 2.60
N ILE A 63 3.35 1.39 2.09
CA ILE A 63 4.63 1.35 2.83
C ILE A 63 4.69 2.28 4.04
N SER A 64 3.83 3.29 4.11
CA SER A 64 3.74 4.28 5.19
C SER A 64 2.40 4.22 5.92
N CYS A 65 1.69 3.09 5.80
CA CYS A 65 0.33 2.96 6.30
C CYS A 65 0.28 2.64 7.80
N SER A 66 -0.45 3.45 8.58
CA SER A 66 -0.73 3.19 9.99
C SER A 66 -1.75 2.08 10.27
N CYS A 67 -2.29 1.41 9.25
CA CYS A 67 -3.17 0.25 9.47
C CYS A 67 -2.44 -0.98 10.03
N PHE A 68 -1.10 -0.96 10.04
CA PHE A 68 -0.26 -1.98 10.66
C PHE A 68 0.17 -1.62 12.08
N ASP A 69 -0.10 -0.39 12.52
CA ASP A 69 0.26 0.02 13.87
C ASP A 69 -0.64 -0.71 14.87
N PRO A 70 -0.09 -1.15 16.01
CA PRO A 70 -0.92 -1.62 17.11
C PRO A 70 -1.85 -0.48 17.56
N PRO A 71 -3.04 -0.79 18.11
CA PRO A 71 -3.87 0.25 18.70
C PRO A 71 -3.06 1.03 19.73
N GLU A 72 -3.04 2.37 19.61
CA GLU A 72 -2.31 3.24 20.54
C GLU A 72 -2.59 2.83 21.98
N GLN A 73 -1.55 2.43 22.69
CA GLN A 73 -1.60 2.28 24.13
C GLN A 73 -1.61 3.71 24.70
N ILE A 74 -2.79 4.20 25.06
CA ILE A 74 -2.89 5.44 25.84
C ILE A 74 -2.28 5.15 27.21
N ASP A 75 -0.99 5.42 27.37
CA ASP A 75 -0.32 5.32 28.66
C ASP A 75 -0.93 6.39 29.60
N PRO A 76 -1.56 6.02 30.73
CA PRO A 76 -2.34 6.95 31.54
C PRO A 76 -1.51 7.95 32.36
N ILE A 77 -0.22 8.18 32.07
CA ILE A 77 0.66 8.98 32.95
C ILE A 77 1.65 9.84 32.15
N THR A 78 1.22 11.02 31.71
CA THR A 78 2.05 12.24 31.81
C THR A 78 1.20 13.35 32.42
N ARG A 79 1.05 13.27 33.74
CA ARG A 79 0.80 14.43 34.59
C ARG A 79 2.10 14.71 35.33
N GLU A 80 2.88 15.62 34.79
CA GLU A 80 3.91 16.38 35.51
C GLU A 80 3.69 17.88 35.25
#